data_AF-A0A401Q5X8-F1
#
_entry.id   AF-A0A401Q5X8-F1
#
_cell.length_a   1.000
_cell.length_b   1.000
_cell.length_c   1.000
_cell.angle_alpha   90.00
_cell.angle_beta   90.00
_cell.angle_gamma   90.00
#
_symmetry.space_group_name_H-M   'P 1'
#
loop_
_entity.id
_entity.type
_entity.pdbx_description
1 polymer ?
#
loop_
_entity_poly.entity_id
_entity_poly.type
_entity_poly.pdbx_seq_one_letter_code
_entity_poly.pdbx_strand_id
1 'polypeptide(L)'
;MTDGDMSASVKDVNLVTNFFQYHQAEQEQVQKRTFTNWVNAQLAKHKTPSIVQDLFQDLRDGHRLLDLLEVLSGQRMVRKELRGTLSQGFNQPMVPE
;
A
#
# COMPACT_ATOMS: atom_id res chain seq x y z
N MET A 1 53.05 10.72 4.89
CA MET A 1 51.65 11.06 4.55
C MET A 1 50.83 9.76 4.64
N THR A 2 50.58 9.22 5.84
CA THR A 2 49.40 9.41 6.73
C THR A 2 48.13 8.69 6.29
N ASP A 3 48.04 7.39 6.58
CA ASP A 3 46.82 6.55 6.56
C ASP A 3 45.66 7.09 7.43
N GLY A 4 45.94 8.05 8.32
CA GLY A 4 44.94 8.66 9.21
C GLY A 4 43.93 9.59 8.52
N ASP A 5 44.30 10.20 7.38
CA ASP A 5 43.49 11.23 6.69
C ASP A 5 42.31 10.61 5.91
N MET A 6 42.53 9.46 5.28
CA MET A 6 41.47 8.71 4.60
C MET A 6 40.45 8.12 5.57
N SER A 7 40.84 7.79 6.81
CA SER A 7 39.91 7.22 7.81
C SER A 7 38.90 8.23 8.36
N ALA A 8 39.28 9.53 8.41
CA ALA A 8 38.39 10.59 8.85
C ALA A 8 37.29 10.85 7.81
N SER A 9 37.68 10.99 6.54
CA SER A 9 36.75 11.23 5.43
C SER A 9 35.75 10.07 5.22
N VAL A 10 36.17 8.81 5.41
CA VAL A 10 35.26 7.65 5.31
C VAL A 10 34.22 7.64 6.45
N LYS A 11 34.56 8.12 7.64
CA LYS A 11 33.60 8.22 8.76
C LYS A 11 32.53 9.26 8.49
N ASP A 12 32.92 10.40 7.91
CA ASP A 12 31.98 11.46 7.52
C ASP A 12 31.00 10.99 6.43
N VAL A 13 31.50 10.28 5.41
CA VAL A 13 30.66 9.71 4.34
C VAL A 13 29.69 8.66 4.89
N ASN A 14 30.14 7.79 5.79
CA ASN A 14 29.27 6.82 6.45
C ASN A 14 28.21 7.50 7.33
N LEU A 15 28.57 8.58 8.03
CA LEU A 15 27.64 9.35 8.85
C LEU A 15 26.53 9.98 8.00
N VAL A 16 26.91 10.58 6.87
CA VAL A 16 25.97 11.17 5.91
C VAL A 16 25.06 10.11 5.31
N THR A 17 25.62 8.96 4.89
CA THR A 17 24.84 7.85 4.32
C THR A 17 23.86 7.27 5.35
N ASN A 18 24.29 7.09 6.60
CA ASN A 18 23.45 6.62 7.69
C ASN A 18 22.33 7.62 8.01
N PHE A 19 22.61 8.91 7.98
CA PHE A 19 21.62 9.96 8.19
C PHE A 19 20.55 9.96 7.09
N PHE A 20 20.96 9.89 5.83
CA PHE A 20 20.02 9.77 4.71
C PHE A 20 19.18 8.50 4.83
N GLN A 21 19.79 7.36 5.12
CA GLN A 21 19.08 6.09 5.25
C GLN A 21 18.09 6.11 6.43
N TYR A 22 18.46 6.69 7.56
CA TYR A 22 17.57 6.90 8.70
C TYR A 22 16.38 7.79 8.32
N HIS A 23 16.63 8.93 7.66
CA HIS A 23 15.57 9.83 7.22
C HIS A 23 14.60 9.17 6.23
N GLN A 24 15.12 8.38 5.30
CA GLN A 24 14.27 7.63 4.37
C GLN A 24 13.42 6.60 5.12
N ALA A 25 14.01 5.84 6.04
CA ALA A 25 13.28 4.87 6.86
C ALA A 25 12.21 5.53 7.76
N GLU A 26 12.47 6.73 8.29
CA GLU A 26 11.46 7.49 9.02
C GLU A 26 10.34 7.99 8.11
N GLN A 27 10.67 8.53 6.92
CA GLN A 27 9.65 8.97 5.97
C GLN A 27 8.76 7.81 5.53
N GLU A 28 9.34 6.63 5.25
CA GLU A 28 8.59 5.42 4.90
C GLU A 28 7.66 4.99 6.04
N GLN A 29 8.13 5.01 7.29
CA GLN A 29 7.31 4.69 8.46
C GLN A 29 6.18 5.71 8.66
N VAL A 30 6.46 7.01 8.50
CA VAL A 30 5.46 8.08 8.61
C VAL A 30 4.42 7.94 7.51
N GLN A 31 4.82 7.68 6.26
CA GLN A 31 3.91 7.44 5.15
C GLN A 31 3.03 6.21 5.41
N LYS A 32 3.63 5.10 5.83
CA LYS A 32 2.90 3.87 6.18
C LYS A 32 1.88 4.15 7.27
N ARG A 33 2.28 4.81 8.37
CA ARG A 33 1.39 5.13 9.49
C ARG A 33 0.27 6.07 9.08
N THR A 34 0.58 7.10 8.29
CA THR A 34 -0.40 8.07 7.79
C THR A 34 -1.43 7.38 6.92
N PHE A 35 -0.97 6.52 5.99
CA PHE A 35 -1.86 5.76 5.14
C PHE A 35 -2.72 4.76 5.92
N THR A 36 -2.15 4.03 6.89
CA THR A 36 -2.92 3.15 7.79
C THR A 36 -4.00 3.90 8.53
N ASN A 37 -3.66 5.05 9.12
CA ASN A 37 -4.63 5.86 9.84
C ASN A 37 -5.73 6.38 8.92
N TRP A 38 -5.38 6.80 7.70
CA TRP A 38 -6.35 7.24 6.72
C TRP A 38 -7.30 6.11 6.29
N VAL A 39 -6.77 4.91 6.01
CA VAL A 39 -7.58 3.73 5.68
C VAL A 39 -8.54 3.41 6.83
N ASN A 40 -8.04 3.42 8.07
CA ASN A 40 -8.88 3.20 9.25
C ASN A 40 -9.98 4.26 9.39
N ALA A 41 -9.68 5.53 9.11
CA ALA A 41 -10.67 6.60 9.13
C ALA A 41 -11.76 6.44 8.05
N GLN A 42 -11.43 5.87 6.89
CA GLN A 42 -12.43 5.55 5.87
C GLN A 42 -13.24 4.30 6.24
N LEU A 43 -12.59 3.22 6.67
CA LEU A 43 -13.28 1.99 7.08
C LEU A 43 -14.19 2.20 8.30
N ALA A 44 -13.90 3.18 9.17
CA ALA A 44 -14.79 3.57 10.26
C ALA A 44 -16.13 4.18 9.77
N LYS A 45 -16.18 4.73 8.55
CA LYS A 45 -17.41 5.26 7.93
C LYS A 45 -18.22 4.16 7.22
N HIS A 46 -17.65 2.98 7.03
CA HIS A 46 -18.33 1.84 6.43
C HIS A 46 -19.40 1.28 7.39
N LYS A 47 -20.44 0.63 6.84
CA LYS A 47 -21.54 0.05 7.65
C LYS A 47 -21.06 -0.99 8.65
N THR A 48 -19.99 -1.71 8.32
CA THR A 48 -19.30 -2.64 9.21
C THR A 48 -17.90 -2.08 9.47
N PRO A 49 -17.66 -1.46 10.63
CA PRO A 49 -16.36 -0.91 10.96
C PRO A 49 -15.30 -2.02 10.96
N SER A 50 -14.19 -1.76 10.26
CA SER A 50 -13.04 -2.67 10.21
C SER A 50 -11.76 -1.88 10.50
N ILE A 51 -10.82 -2.49 11.24
CA ILE A 51 -9.57 -1.84 11.65
C ILE A 51 -8.38 -2.59 11.07
N VAL A 52 -7.62 -1.92 10.23
CA VAL A 52 -6.33 -2.35 9.68
C VAL A 52 -5.22 -2.09 10.70
N GLN A 53 -4.52 -3.15 11.09
CA GLN A 53 -3.32 -3.11 11.93
C GLN A 53 -2.06 -3.26 11.06
N ASP A 54 -2.06 -4.21 10.12
CA ASP A 54 -0.99 -4.35 9.14
C ASP A 54 -1.54 -4.20 7.73
N LEU A 55 -1.22 -3.06 7.13
CA LEU A 55 -1.71 -2.66 5.82
C LEU A 55 -1.43 -3.68 4.72
N PHE A 56 -0.29 -4.37 4.77
CA PHE A 56 0.08 -5.35 3.75
C PHE A 56 -0.64 -6.68 3.92
N GLN A 57 -0.89 -7.09 5.16
CA GLN A 57 -1.58 -8.35 5.44
C GLN A 57 -3.10 -8.19 5.37
N ASP A 58 -3.63 -7.14 5.98
CA ASP A 58 -5.07 -6.92 6.11
C ASP A 58 -5.76 -6.55 4.80
N LEU A 59 -5.03 -5.95 3.84
CA LEU A 59 -5.55 -5.66 2.50
C LEU A 59 -5.36 -6.81 1.51
N ARG A 60 -4.55 -7.83 1.85
CA ARG A 60 -4.16 -8.92 0.94
C ARG A 60 -5.35 -9.71 0.42
N ASP A 61 -6.33 -9.95 1.29
CA ASP A 61 -7.51 -10.77 0.99
C ASP A 61 -8.57 -9.99 0.18
N GLY A 62 -8.34 -8.71 -0.10
CA GLY A 62 -9.20 -7.86 -0.93
C GLY A 62 -10.50 -7.39 -0.26
N HIS A 63 -10.97 -8.05 0.79
CA HIS A 63 -12.23 -7.68 1.47
C HIS A 63 -12.24 -6.24 1.99
N ARG A 64 -11.17 -5.84 2.68
CA ARG A 64 -11.03 -4.48 3.22
C ARG A 64 -10.77 -3.43 2.14
N LEU A 65 -10.16 -3.85 1.03
CA LEU A 65 -9.99 -3.00 -0.14
C LEU A 65 -11.35 -2.72 -0.80
N LEU A 66 -12.23 -3.71 -0.89
CA LEU A 66 -13.60 -3.53 -1.37
C LEU A 66 -14.41 -2.60 -0.46
N ASP A 67 -14.32 -2.78 0.86
CA ASP A 67 -15.00 -1.88 1.82
C ASP A 67 -14.47 -0.44 1.71
N LEU A 68 -13.15 -0.27 1.52
CA LEU A 68 -12.54 1.04 1.29
C LEU A 68 -13.05 1.66 -0.03
N LEU A 69 -13.11 0.89 -1.12
CA LEU A 69 -13.63 1.35 -2.41
C LEU A 69 -15.12 1.72 -2.33
N GLU A 70 -15.93 1.00 -1.56
CA GLU A 70 -17.33 1.32 -1.33
C GLU A 70 -17.49 2.67 -0.61
N VAL A 71 -16.69 2.92 0.44
CA VAL A 71 -16.69 4.22 1.15
C VAL A 71 -16.20 5.35 0.25
N LEU A 72 -15.15 5.13 -0.55
CA LEU A 72 -14.57 6.18 -1.41
C LEU A 72 -15.44 6.51 -2.62
N SER A 73 -16.06 5.50 -3.24
CA SER A 73 -16.94 5.69 -4.40
C SER A 73 -18.35 6.13 -4.02
N GLY A 74 -18.75 5.90 -2.76
CA GLY A 74 -20.14 6.09 -2.32
C GLY A 74 -21.11 5.09 -2.96
N GLN A 75 -20.60 4.11 -3.71
CA GLN A 75 -21.39 3.08 -4.39
C GLN A 75 -21.21 1.74 -3.68
N ARG A 76 -22.32 1.03 -3.47
CA ARG A 76 -22.30 -0.27 -2.81
C ARG A 76 -21.63 -1.31 -3.70
N MET A 77 -20.49 -1.85 -3.27
CA MET A 77 -19.74 -2.84 -4.03
C MET A 77 -20.44 -4.20 -3.87
N VAL A 78 -20.93 -4.76 -4.99
CA VAL A 78 -21.58 -6.06 -4.98
C VAL A 78 -20.51 -7.14 -4.83
N ARG A 79 -20.36 -7.69 -3.63
CA ARG A 79 -19.45 -8.82 -3.29
C ARG A 79 -19.81 -10.16 -3.97
N LYS A 80 -20.64 -10.13 -5.01
CA LYS A 80 -21.15 -11.33 -5.68
C LYS A 80 -20.13 -11.77 -6.73
N GLU A 81 -19.37 -12.79 -6.36
CA GLU A 81 -18.55 -13.64 -7.24
C GLU A 81 -18.03 -13.02 -8.54
N LEU A 82 -16.86 -12.41 -8.48
CA LEU A 82 -15.94 -12.32 -9.64
C LEU A 82 -15.43 -13.71 -10.10
N ARG A 83 -16.02 -14.80 -9.58
CA ARG A 83 -15.68 -16.19 -9.92
C ARG A 83 -16.50 -16.73 -11.09
N GLY A 84 -17.61 -16.08 -11.47
CA GLY A 84 -18.51 -16.56 -12.54
C GLY A 84 -18.44 -15.79 -13.87
N THR A 85 -18.10 -14.49 -13.85
CA THR A 85 -18.36 -13.62 -15.01
C THR A 85 -17.16 -13.40 -15.94
N LEU A 86 -15.93 -13.67 -15.49
CA LEU A 86 -14.73 -13.55 -16.32
C LEU A 86 -14.52 -14.74 -17.27
N SER A 87 -15.22 -15.84 -17.06
CA SER A 87 -15.13 -17.03 -17.92
C SER A 87 -15.99 -16.95 -19.18
N GLN A 88 -16.85 -15.94 -19.33
CA GLN A 88 -17.90 -15.94 -20.39
C GLN A 88 -17.78 -14.81 -21.42
N GLY A 89 -16.77 -13.93 -21.32
CA GLY A 89 -16.64 -12.75 -22.20
C GLY A 89 -15.64 -12.87 -23.36
N PHE A 90 -14.77 -13.89 -23.37
CA PHE A 90 -13.65 -13.96 -24.34
C PHE A 90 -13.79 -15.03 -25.43
N ASN A 91 -14.94 -15.71 -25.52
CA ASN A 91 -15.16 -16.78 -26.51
C ASN A 91 -16.38 -16.54 -27.41
N GLN A 92 -16.56 -15.31 -27.89
CA GLN A 92 -17.44 -15.05 -29.03
C GLN A 92 -16.57 -15.02 -30.30
N PRO A 93 -16.80 -15.88 -31.29
CA PRO A 93 -16.09 -15.78 -32.56
C PRO A 93 -16.51 -14.47 -33.23
N MET A 94 -15.51 -13.65 -33.58
CA MET A 94 -15.73 -12.42 -34.34
C MET A 94 -16.41 -12.78 -35.67
N VAL A 95 -17.62 -12.26 -35.87
CA VAL A 95 -18.32 -12.35 -37.15
C VAL A 95 -17.76 -11.22 -38.04
N PRO A 96 -17.13 -11.51 -39.19
CA PRO A 96 -16.74 -10.45 -40.11
C PRO A 96 -17.98 -9.92 -40.82
N GLU A 97 -18.05 -8.59 -40.98
CA GLU A 97 -19.02 -7.88 -41.81
C GLU A 97 -18.82 -8.21 -43.30
#